data_AF-A0A6H2U249-F1
#
_entry.id   AF-A0A6H2U249-F1
#
_cell.length_a   1.000
_cell.length_b   1.000
_cell.length_c   1.000
_cell.angle_alpha   90.00
_cell.angle_beta   90.00
_cell.angle_gamma   90.00
#
_symmetry.space_group_name_H-M   'P 1'
#
loop_
_entity.id
_entity.type
_entity.pdbx_description
1 polymer ?
#
loop_
_entity_poly.entity_id
_entity_poly.type
_entity_poly.pdbx_seq_one_letter_code
_entity_poly.pdbx_strand_id
1 'polypeptide(L)'
;MNEGIQREWGFVIPMFSVLYFCEMLLLSGYSMSVEWLVLNTSWLFRDYLSISLVSLTVFVVITSLIASDLDMLLDMKWGSFSFMVIMVGVVCILFFFCSDFLPFFFFFESSLIPTVGLILGWGHQPERLQAGLQMIMYTVCGSLPLLVILVSIWYNSGTDNMVILSNLSLDFMGGSSFFWFMLLVGMLVKVPVFFVHGWLPKAHVEAPLSGSMMLAGILLKLGIYGVCRVLWCVGAPSGNLTYFIMSVSLWGGVVCSLLCLCFYDVKSVIAYSSIAHMALSLGGIMSLSSLGWMGGICMAIAHGVCSPCLFSLANYTYMGSGSRSILLCKGLLKSMPALSSMWFLFCVVNMGCPPSINFFSECMLFCSIAGFSWDLLIPLFLLCFLAAGYSLFLYSTVNHGYQSSSLYNFGGLSLRFMISMVASVLVLFGMFLFLDIVFL
;
A
#
# COMPACT_ATOMS: atom_id res chain seq x y z
N MET A 1 20.55 0.09 -31.10
CA MET A 1 20.74 -0.60 -29.80
C MET A 1 19.63 -0.28 -28.80
N ASN A 2 19.13 0.96 -28.71
CA ASN A 2 18.03 1.30 -27.78
C ASN A 2 16.69 0.60 -28.06
N GLU A 3 16.36 0.30 -29.32
CA GLU A 3 15.09 -0.39 -29.64
C GLU A 3 15.07 -1.89 -29.26
N GLY A 4 16.23 -2.55 -29.25
CA GLY A 4 16.34 -3.97 -28.87
C GLY A 4 16.07 -4.19 -27.38
N ILE A 5 16.70 -3.36 -26.55
CA ILE A 5 16.47 -3.33 -25.10
C ILE A 5 15.02 -2.88 -24.81
N GLN A 6 14.44 -1.99 -25.62
CA GLN A 6 13.02 -1.62 -25.51
C GLN A 6 12.04 -2.78 -25.70
N ARG A 7 12.33 -3.70 -26.63
CA ARG A 7 11.49 -4.88 -26.89
C ARG A 7 11.63 -5.97 -25.83
N GLU A 8 12.83 -6.24 -25.33
CA GLU A 8 13.07 -7.35 -24.39
C GLU A 8 12.35 -7.14 -23.04
N TRP A 9 12.41 -5.93 -22.48
CA TRP A 9 11.70 -5.61 -21.24
C TRP A 9 10.17 -5.56 -21.41
N GLY A 10 9.67 -5.32 -22.64
CA GLY A 10 8.24 -5.35 -22.93
C GLY A 10 7.61 -6.74 -22.76
N PHE A 11 8.37 -7.82 -22.96
CA PHE A 11 7.93 -9.20 -22.75
C PHE A 11 8.10 -9.69 -21.31
N VAL A 12 9.07 -9.15 -20.59
CA VAL A 12 9.33 -9.49 -19.19
C VAL A 12 8.12 -9.14 -18.31
N ILE A 13 7.42 -8.05 -18.61
CA ILE A 13 6.28 -7.55 -17.82
C ILE A 13 5.06 -8.47 -17.86
N PRO A 14 4.51 -8.82 -19.04
CA PRO A 14 3.40 -9.75 -19.13
C PRO A 14 3.80 -11.11 -18.60
N MET A 15 5.07 -11.54 -18.80
CA MET A 15 5.56 -12.81 -18.26
C MET A 15 5.57 -12.81 -16.73
N PHE A 16 6.06 -11.74 -16.08
CA PHE A 16 6.03 -11.65 -14.62
C PHE A 16 4.64 -11.38 -14.06
N SER A 17 3.75 -10.68 -14.76
CA SER A 17 2.35 -10.58 -14.34
C SER A 17 1.61 -11.90 -14.48
N VAL A 18 1.94 -12.69 -15.52
CA VAL A 18 1.43 -14.05 -15.69
C VAL A 18 2.03 -14.96 -14.62
N LEU A 19 3.31 -14.82 -14.27
CA LEU A 19 3.93 -15.57 -13.17
C LEU A 19 3.33 -15.18 -11.82
N TYR A 20 3.13 -13.89 -11.55
CA TYR A 20 2.42 -13.40 -10.36
C TYR A 20 1.02 -14.00 -10.30
N PHE A 21 0.30 -13.95 -11.42
CA PHE A 21 -1.04 -14.50 -11.52
C PHE A 21 -1.06 -16.02 -11.36
N CYS A 22 -0.11 -16.74 -11.95
CA CYS A 22 0.08 -18.17 -11.79
C CYS A 22 0.50 -18.54 -10.37
N GLU A 23 1.30 -17.73 -9.69
CA GLU A 23 1.65 -17.93 -8.28
C GLU A 23 0.42 -17.73 -7.38
N MET A 24 -0.38 -16.69 -7.63
CA MET A 24 -1.65 -16.48 -6.93
C MET A 24 -2.67 -17.58 -7.20
N LEU A 25 -2.67 -18.17 -8.40
CA LEU A 25 -3.48 -19.35 -8.71
C LEU A 25 -2.91 -20.62 -8.08
N LEU A 26 -1.58 -20.81 -8.04
CA LEU A 26 -0.96 -21.96 -7.39
C LEU A 26 -1.12 -21.93 -5.87
N LEU A 27 -1.29 -20.73 -5.29
CA LEU A 27 -1.59 -20.54 -3.88
C LEU A 27 -2.94 -21.13 -3.46
N SER A 28 -3.88 -21.27 -4.39
CA SER A 28 -5.16 -21.95 -4.15
C SER A 28 -5.05 -23.46 -3.99
N GLY A 29 -3.91 -24.05 -4.36
CA GLY A 29 -3.62 -25.46 -4.14
C GLY A 29 -3.21 -25.79 -2.70
N TYR A 30 -2.92 -24.78 -1.87
CA TYR A 30 -2.71 -24.97 -0.44
C TYR A 30 -4.07 -24.93 0.25
N SER A 31 -4.46 -26.05 0.86
CA SER A 31 -5.73 -26.24 1.53
C SER A 31 -6.04 -25.14 2.55
N MET A 32 -6.89 -24.21 2.12
CA MET A 32 -8.04 -23.54 2.78
C MET A 32 -8.29 -23.81 4.26
N SER A 33 -7.29 -23.61 5.10
CA SER A 33 -7.57 -23.03 6.39
C SER A 33 -6.62 -21.85 6.58
N VAL A 34 -7.20 -20.73 6.96
CA VAL A 34 -6.50 -19.55 7.48
C VAL A 34 -5.68 -19.91 8.74
N GLU A 35 -5.79 -21.15 9.22
CA GLU A 35 -5.17 -21.68 10.44
C GLU A 35 -3.99 -22.63 10.18
N TRP A 36 -3.76 -23.09 8.94
CA TRP A 36 -2.63 -24.00 8.64
C TRP A 36 -1.41 -23.20 8.23
N LEU A 37 -0.77 -22.62 9.24
CA LEU A 37 0.62 -22.27 9.15
C LEU A 37 1.47 -23.50 8.89
N VAL A 38 2.14 -23.52 7.74
CA VAL A 38 3.20 -24.49 7.50
C VAL A 38 4.53 -23.79 7.77
N LEU A 39 5.12 -24.08 8.94
CA LEU A 39 6.53 -23.80 9.19
C LEU A 39 7.36 -24.69 8.25
N ASN A 40 7.96 -24.11 7.21
CA ASN A 40 8.83 -24.85 6.30
C ASN A 40 10.25 -24.98 6.86
N THR A 41 10.74 -23.94 7.54
CA THR A 41 12.00 -23.95 8.30
C THR A 41 11.82 -23.13 9.57
N SER A 42 12.76 -23.23 10.52
CA SER A 42 12.70 -22.45 11.76
C SER A 42 12.73 -20.93 11.56
N TRP A 43 13.08 -20.44 10.37
CA TRP A 43 13.24 -19.01 10.05
C TRP A 43 12.20 -18.47 9.07
N LEU A 44 11.66 -19.35 8.21
CA LEU A 44 10.81 -18.95 7.10
C LEU A 44 9.39 -19.45 7.30
N PHE A 45 8.50 -18.48 7.26
CA PHE A 45 7.10 -18.60 7.49
C PHE A 45 6.35 -18.55 6.16
N ARG A 46 5.39 -19.45 5.92
CA ARG A 46 4.65 -19.49 4.65
C ARG A 46 3.16 -19.66 4.87
N ASP A 47 2.46 -18.52 4.94
CA ASP A 47 1.00 -18.44 4.87
C ASP A 47 0.53 -17.74 3.61
N TYR A 48 -0.75 -17.93 3.31
CA TYR A 48 -1.49 -17.17 2.32
C TYR A 48 -1.27 -15.65 2.43
N LEU A 49 -1.33 -15.07 3.64
CA LEU A 49 -1.06 -13.64 3.88
C LEU A 49 0.36 -13.25 3.46
N SER A 50 1.37 -14.01 3.89
CA SER A 50 2.76 -13.70 3.56
C SER A 50 3.04 -13.84 2.07
N ILE A 51 2.51 -14.88 1.40
CA ILE A 51 2.84 -15.12 0.00
C ILE A 51 2.12 -14.11 -0.90
N SER A 52 0.87 -13.74 -0.58
CA SER A 52 0.15 -12.70 -1.32
C SER A 52 0.82 -11.32 -1.23
N LEU A 53 1.43 -10.98 -0.08
CA LEU A 53 2.18 -9.73 0.05
C LEU A 53 3.58 -9.82 -0.57
N VAL A 54 4.24 -10.97 -0.52
CA VAL A 54 5.52 -11.19 -1.22
C VAL A 54 5.33 -11.09 -2.72
N SER A 55 4.31 -11.75 -3.28
CA SER A 55 4.01 -11.65 -4.70
C SER A 55 3.73 -10.19 -5.08
N LEU A 56 2.97 -9.46 -4.26
CA LEU A 56 2.70 -8.03 -4.48
C LEU A 56 4.02 -7.23 -4.48
N THR A 57 4.96 -7.52 -3.59
CA THR A 57 6.25 -6.81 -3.56
C THR A 57 7.04 -7.02 -4.84
N VAL A 58 7.11 -8.24 -5.34
CA VAL A 58 7.82 -8.56 -6.60
C VAL A 58 7.16 -7.80 -7.75
N PHE A 59 5.82 -7.81 -7.81
CA PHE A 59 5.07 -7.07 -8.83
C PHE A 59 5.31 -5.56 -8.78
N VAL A 60 5.27 -4.95 -7.59
CA VAL A 60 5.49 -3.50 -7.41
C VAL A 60 6.94 -3.12 -7.73
N VAL A 61 7.93 -3.92 -7.33
CA VAL A 61 9.34 -3.64 -7.65
C VAL A 61 9.56 -3.63 -9.16
N ILE A 62 9.06 -4.64 -9.87
CA ILE A 62 9.18 -4.72 -11.33
C ILE A 62 8.51 -3.52 -11.98
N THR A 63 7.23 -3.28 -11.68
CA THR A 63 6.46 -2.16 -12.25
C THR A 63 7.09 -0.80 -11.95
N SER A 64 7.69 -0.62 -10.77
CA SER A 64 8.37 0.61 -10.39
C SER A 64 9.63 0.89 -11.22
N LEU A 65 10.44 -0.14 -11.52
CA LEU A 65 11.65 0.00 -12.33
C LEU A 65 11.32 0.39 -13.77
N ILE A 66 10.26 -0.19 -14.33
CA ILE A 66 9.80 0.12 -15.69
C ILE A 66 9.24 1.53 -15.77
N ALA A 67 8.43 1.91 -14.78
CA ALA A 67 7.80 3.23 -14.79
C ALA A 67 8.84 4.35 -14.64
N SER A 68 9.96 4.09 -13.95
CA SER A 68 11.02 5.09 -13.77
C SER A 68 11.83 5.42 -15.02
N ASP A 69 11.79 4.62 -16.11
CA ASP A 69 12.65 4.71 -17.31
C ASP A 69 12.90 6.13 -17.86
N LEU A 70 11.89 7.01 -17.82
CA LEU A 70 11.99 8.36 -18.38
C LEU A 70 12.71 9.34 -17.44
N ASP A 71 12.57 9.19 -16.13
CA ASP A 71 13.39 9.92 -15.14
C ASP A 71 14.87 9.47 -15.25
N MET A 72 15.12 8.28 -15.81
CA MET A 72 16.44 7.63 -15.90
C MET A 72 17.30 8.08 -17.10
N LEU A 73 16.74 8.82 -18.05
CA LEU A 73 17.50 9.37 -19.18
C LEU A 73 18.39 10.54 -18.77
N LEU A 74 18.10 11.17 -17.63
CA LEU A 74 18.76 12.39 -17.18
C LEU A 74 19.95 12.16 -16.24
N ASP A 75 20.01 11.01 -15.55
CA ASP A 75 20.98 10.79 -14.47
C ASP A 75 21.99 9.64 -14.73
N MET A 76 23.28 9.97 -14.62
CA MET A 76 24.45 9.08 -14.80
C MET A 76 24.59 7.97 -13.72
N LYS A 77 23.58 7.72 -12.88
CA LYS A 77 23.66 6.87 -11.67
C LYS A 77 22.60 5.76 -11.61
N TRP A 78 22.30 5.16 -12.76
CA TRP A 78 21.27 4.13 -12.89
C TRP A 78 21.50 2.90 -11.99
N GLY A 79 22.72 2.36 -11.98
CA GLY A 79 23.05 1.17 -11.21
C GLY A 79 22.83 1.32 -9.70
N SER A 80 23.11 2.50 -9.15
CA SER A 80 22.85 2.78 -7.72
C SER A 80 21.36 2.95 -7.43
N PHE A 81 20.58 3.52 -8.36
CA PHE A 81 19.14 3.68 -8.19
C PHE A 81 18.42 2.33 -8.22
N SER A 82 18.68 1.53 -9.25
CA SER A 82 18.08 0.20 -9.40
C SER A 82 18.49 -0.71 -8.25
N PHE A 83 19.75 -0.65 -7.80
CA PHE A 83 20.20 -1.35 -6.59
C PHE A 83 19.39 -0.95 -5.36
N MET A 84 19.18 0.36 -5.11
CA MET A 84 18.38 0.79 -3.96
C MET A 84 16.93 0.31 -4.04
N VAL A 85 16.31 0.37 -5.22
CA VAL A 85 14.94 -0.15 -5.43
C VAL A 85 14.85 -1.65 -5.13
N ILE A 86 15.80 -2.43 -5.66
CA ILE A 86 15.87 -3.87 -5.41
C ILE A 86 16.12 -4.15 -3.92
N MET A 87 16.98 -3.37 -3.26
CA MET A 87 17.24 -3.52 -1.83
C MET A 87 16.00 -3.26 -0.97
N VAL A 88 15.17 -2.26 -1.30
CA VAL A 88 13.85 -2.10 -0.65
C VAL A 88 13.01 -3.36 -0.83
N GLY A 89 12.93 -3.88 -2.06
CA GLY A 89 12.18 -5.10 -2.37
C GLY A 89 12.64 -6.31 -1.55
N VAL A 90 13.94 -6.59 -1.54
CA VAL A 90 14.53 -7.73 -0.81
C VAL A 90 14.26 -7.63 0.69
N VAL A 91 14.46 -6.45 1.30
CA VAL A 91 14.18 -6.26 2.73
C VAL A 91 12.70 -6.49 3.05
N CYS A 92 11.79 -6.04 2.18
CA CYS A 92 10.35 -6.28 2.36
C CYS A 92 9.99 -7.76 2.21
N ILE A 93 10.59 -8.48 1.25
CA ILE A 93 10.37 -9.92 1.07
C ILE A 93 10.84 -10.67 2.33
N LEU A 94 12.01 -10.34 2.86
CA LEU A 94 12.52 -10.93 4.10
C LEU A 94 11.58 -10.67 5.28
N PHE A 95 11.06 -9.44 5.40
CA PHE A 95 10.09 -9.10 6.44
C PHE A 95 8.82 -9.98 6.37
N PHE A 96 8.24 -10.18 5.18
CA PHE A 96 7.02 -10.98 5.06
C PHE A 96 7.23 -12.46 5.33
N PHE A 97 8.45 -12.98 5.15
CA PHE A 97 8.79 -14.37 5.45
C PHE A 97 9.28 -14.62 6.88
N CYS A 98 9.46 -13.59 7.72
CA CYS A 98 9.96 -13.78 9.08
C CYS A 98 8.97 -14.58 9.95
N SER A 99 9.48 -15.61 10.63
CA SER A 99 8.75 -16.38 11.65
C SER A 99 8.89 -15.82 13.06
N ASP A 100 9.99 -15.14 13.38
CA ASP A 100 10.29 -14.66 14.73
C ASP A 100 10.12 -13.14 14.86
N PHE A 101 9.70 -12.66 16.04
CA PHE A 101 9.39 -11.24 16.28
C PHE A 101 10.60 -10.30 16.23
N LEU A 102 11.77 -10.71 16.74
CA LEU A 102 12.98 -9.88 16.69
C LEU A 102 13.49 -9.61 15.26
N PRO A 103 13.70 -10.63 14.39
CA PRO A 103 14.05 -10.37 12.99
C PRO A 103 12.92 -9.65 12.25
N PHE A 104 11.65 -9.93 12.58
CA PHE A 104 10.52 -9.16 12.07
C PHE A 104 10.66 -7.65 12.36
N PHE A 105 11.02 -7.27 13.60
CA PHE A 105 11.29 -5.87 13.95
C PHE A 105 12.52 -5.31 13.21
N PHE A 106 13.59 -6.10 13.10
CA PHE A 106 14.80 -5.67 12.40
C PHE A 106 14.52 -5.37 10.92
N PHE A 107 13.80 -6.24 10.20
CA PHE A 107 13.42 -5.98 8.82
C PHE A 107 12.37 -4.87 8.68
N PHE A 108 11.50 -4.73 9.68
CA PHE A 108 10.56 -3.61 9.75
C PHE A 108 11.28 -2.26 9.75
N GLU A 109 12.30 -2.07 10.59
CA GLU A 109 13.06 -0.81 10.66
C GLU A 109 14.08 -0.68 9.53
N SER A 110 14.77 -1.76 9.15
CA SER A 110 15.77 -1.68 8.08
C SER A 110 15.18 -1.33 6.72
N SER A 111 13.88 -1.55 6.49
CA SER A 111 13.18 -1.07 5.28
C SER A 111 13.20 0.45 5.13
N LEU A 112 13.36 1.20 6.23
CA LEU A 112 13.42 2.67 6.23
C LEU A 112 14.72 3.20 5.62
N ILE A 113 15.82 2.48 5.79
CA ILE A 113 17.15 2.92 5.33
C ILE A 113 17.20 3.09 3.80
N PRO A 114 16.90 2.05 2.99
CA PRO A 114 16.94 2.18 1.53
C PRO A 114 15.83 3.11 1.01
N THR A 115 14.68 3.21 1.69
CA THR A 115 13.57 4.07 1.25
C THR A 115 13.88 5.55 1.46
N VAL A 116 14.46 5.92 2.60
CA VAL A 116 14.98 7.28 2.82
C VAL A 116 16.14 7.56 1.87
N GLY A 117 17.01 6.57 1.61
CA GLY A 117 18.06 6.66 0.59
C GLY A 117 17.53 7.05 -0.79
N LEU A 118 16.38 6.49 -1.20
CA LEU A 118 15.72 6.85 -2.45
C LEU A 118 15.17 8.29 -2.46
N ILE A 119 14.52 8.71 -1.37
CA ILE A 119 13.96 10.06 -1.24
C ILE A 119 15.07 11.12 -1.25
N LEU A 120 16.12 10.93 -0.46
CA LEU A 120 17.21 11.89 -0.34
C LEU A 120 18.13 11.90 -1.57
N GLY A 121 18.33 10.74 -2.20
CA GLY A 121 19.16 10.62 -3.41
C GLY A 121 18.51 11.26 -4.62
N TRP A 122 17.29 10.80 -4.96
CA TRP A 122 16.64 11.07 -6.26
C TRP A 122 15.33 11.87 -6.16
N GLY A 123 14.97 12.41 -5.00
CA GLY A 123 13.85 13.36 -4.89
C GLY A 123 14.14 14.68 -5.59
N HIS A 124 13.13 15.30 -6.23
CA HIS A 124 13.34 16.47 -7.10
C HIS A 124 13.49 17.80 -6.36
N GLN A 125 12.74 18.04 -5.27
CA GLN A 125 12.72 19.35 -4.61
C GLN A 125 13.62 19.37 -3.35
N PRO A 126 14.08 20.55 -2.89
CA PRO A 126 14.92 20.64 -1.69
C PRO A 126 14.20 20.19 -0.41
N GLU A 127 12.86 20.24 -0.39
CA GLU A 127 12.03 19.78 0.73
C GLU A 127 12.17 18.27 1.01
N ARG A 128 12.79 17.50 0.10
CA ARG A 128 13.12 16.08 0.29
C ARG A 128 13.90 15.81 1.58
N LEU A 129 14.76 16.74 2.01
CA LEU A 129 15.50 16.61 3.27
C LEU A 129 14.55 16.64 4.48
N GLN A 130 13.60 17.59 4.47
CA GLN A 130 12.60 17.72 5.52
C GLN A 130 11.65 16.52 5.51
N ALA A 131 11.23 16.06 4.34
CA ALA A 131 10.37 14.88 4.19
C ALA A 131 11.05 13.60 4.69
N GLY A 132 12.33 13.39 4.32
CA GLY A 132 13.12 12.24 4.78
C GLY A 132 13.31 12.22 6.30
N LEU A 133 13.64 13.38 6.89
CA LEU A 133 13.75 13.51 8.36
C LEU A 133 12.42 13.26 9.06
N GLN A 134 11.30 13.77 8.52
CA GLN A 134 9.97 13.51 9.09
C GLN A 134 9.62 12.03 9.02
N MET A 135 9.90 11.34 7.91
CA MET A 135 9.66 9.90 7.81
C MET A 135 10.42 9.11 8.88
N ILE A 136 11.72 9.40 9.08
CA ILE A 136 12.52 8.74 10.13
C ILE A 136 11.95 9.05 11.52
N MET A 137 11.72 10.32 11.84
CA MET A 137 11.31 10.71 13.19
C MET A 137 9.97 10.08 13.57
N TYR A 138 8.99 10.08 12.67
CA TYR A 138 7.68 9.49 12.97
C TYR A 138 7.80 7.97 13.18
N THR A 139 8.45 7.28 12.25
CA THR A 139 8.52 5.81 12.25
C THR A 139 9.36 5.26 13.40
N VAL A 140 10.54 5.84 13.65
CA VAL A 140 11.44 5.41 14.75
C VAL A 140 10.82 5.71 16.11
N CYS A 141 10.20 6.88 16.31
CA CYS A 141 9.53 7.18 17.57
C CYS A 141 8.36 6.23 17.85
N GLY A 142 7.65 5.79 16.80
CA GLY A 142 6.58 4.81 16.93
C GLY A 142 7.08 3.39 17.19
N SER A 143 8.21 3.00 16.61
CA SER A 143 8.72 1.63 16.65
C SER A 143 9.58 1.31 17.88
N LEU A 144 10.21 2.30 18.51
CA LEU A 144 10.97 2.08 19.74
C LEU A 144 10.11 1.49 20.89
N PRO A 145 8.88 1.98 21.18
CA PRO A 145 7.97 1.33 22.14
C PRO A 145 7.63 -0.12 21.78
N LEU A 146 7.45 -0.41 20.48
CA LEU A 146 7.22 -1.77 19.99
C LEU A 146 8.41 -2.68 20.33
N LEU A 147 9.65 -2.24 20.13
CA LEU A 147 10.84 -3.02 20.48
C LEU A 147 10.88 -3.39 21.97
N VAL A 148 10.64 -2.42 22.85
CA VAL A 148 10.66 -2.65 24.30
C VAL A 148 9.67 -3.75 24.69
N ILE A 149 8.49 -3.74 24.07
CA ILE A 149 7.46 -4.75 24.34
C ILE A 149 7.82 -6.09 23.74
N LEU A 150 8.33 -6.16 22.51
CA LEU A 150 8.75 -7.43 21.91
C LEU A 150 9.83 -8.11 22.75
N VAL A 151 10.81 -7.34 23.28
CA VAL A 151 11.83 -7.87 24.20
C VAL A 151 11.21 -8.34 25.52
N SER A 152 10.18 -7.66 26.03
CA SER A 152 9.46 -8.13 27.23
C SER A 152 8.70 -9.44 26.98
N ILE A 153 8.12 -9.60 25.78
CA ILE A 153 7.46 -10.85 25.35
C ILE A 153 8.49 -11.96 25.33
N TRP A 154 9.61 -11.75 24.66
CA TRP A 154 10.71 -12.71 24.61
C TRP A 154 11.20 -13.14 25.99
N TYR A 155 11.42 -12.19 26.89
CA TYR A 155 11.93 -12.46 28.23
C TYR A 155 10.96 -13.33 29.06
N ASN A 156 9.65 -13.11 28.91
CA ASN A 156 8.63 -13.83 29.67
C ASN A 156 8.25 -15.18 29.03
N SER A 157 8.14 -15.27 27.71
CA SER A 157 7.78 -16.49 26.98
C SER A 157 8.97 -17.43 26.75
N GLY A 158 10.21 -16.91 26.83
CA GLY A 158 11.43 -17.59 26.48
C GLY A 158 11.60 -17.88 24.98
N THR A 159 10.67 -17.42 24.13
CA THR A 159 10.64 -17.70 22.69
C THR A 159 10.14 -16.50 21.88
N ASP A 160 10.74 -16.26 20.71
CA ASP A 160 10.34 -15.21 19.76
C ASP A 160 9.48 -15.71 18.59
N ASN A 161 9.33 -17.04 18.47
CA ASN A 161 8.66 -17.63 17.34
C ASN A 161 7.15 -17.38 17.43
N MET A 162 6.61 -16.71 16.42
CA MET A 162 5.21 -16.33 16.32
C MET A 162 4.26 -17.53 16.46
N VAL A 163 4.65 -18.69 15.95
CA VAL A 163 3.81 -19.92 15.99
C VAL A 163 3.80 -20.57 17.36
N ILE A 164 4.90 -20.50 18.08
CA ILE A 164 4.96 -21.01 19.45
C ILE A 164 4.18 -20.05 20.35
N LEU A 165 4.36 -18.74 20.14
CA LEU A 165 3.65 -17.70 20.89
C LEU A 165 2.14 -17.74 20.71
N SER A 166 1.62 -18.02 19.51
CA SER A 166 0.16 -18.12 19.30
C SER A 166 -0.49 -19.30 20.04
N ASN A 167 0.27 -20.38 20.26
CA ASN A 167 -0.19 -21.55 21.01
C ASN A 167 0.00 -21.41 22.52
N LEU A 168 0.89 -20.53 22.96
CA LEU A 168 1.01 -20.15 24.35
C LEU A 168 -0.12 -19.17 24.64
N SER A 169 -1.09 -19.57 25.48
CA SER A 169 -2.07 -18.61 25.99
C SER A 169 -1.32 -17.51 26.77
N LEU A 170 -1.08 -16.36 26.12
CA LEU A 170 -0.41 -15.19 26.68
C LEU A 170 -1.32 -14.45 27.67
N ASP A 171 -2.10 -15.18 28.47
CA ASP A 171 -2.86 -14.66 29.61
C ASP A 171 -1.95 -13.92 30.62
N PHE A 172 -0.64 -14.16 30.54
CA PHE A 172 0.39 -13.55 31.37
C PHE A 172 0.78 -12.11 31.00
N MET A 173 0.52 -11.66 29.76
CA MET A 173 0.81 -10.29 29.34
C MET A 173 -0.42 -9.42 29.55
N GLY A 174 -0.61 -9.02 30.81
CA GLY A 174 -1.83 -8.41 31.34
C GLY A 174 -2.58 -7.51 30.36
N GLY A 175 -3.89 -7.75 30.27
CA GLY A 175 -4.89 -7.03 29.45
C GLY A 175 -5.03 -5.52 29.72
N SER A 176 -3.99 -4.87 30.23
CA SER A 176 -3.85 -3.44 30.28
C SER A 176 -3.89 -2.89 28.84
N SER A 177 -4.80 -1.96 28.62
CA SER A 177 -4.93 -1.23 27.35
C SER A 177 -3.63 -0.53 26.95
N PHE A 178 -2.79 -0.15 27.91
CA PHE A 178 -1.52 0.52 27.68
C PHE A 178 -0.48 -0.38 27.00
N PHE A 179 -0.34 -1.64 27.45
CA PHE A 179 0.56 -2.60 26.81
C PHE A 179 0.18 -2.83 25.35
N TRP A 180 -1.10 -3.09 25.10
CA TRP A 180 -1.65 -3.25 23.75
C TRP A 180 -1.46 -2.00 22.88
N PHE A 181 -1.67 -0.81 23.45
CA PHE A 181 -1.46 0.43 22.73
C PHE A 181 0.00 0.55 22.28
N MET A 182 0.96 0.38 23.18
CA MET A 182 2.39 0.49 22.87
C MET A 182 2.87 -0.59 21.88
N LEU A 183 2.30 -1.79 21.93
CA LEU A 183 2.53 -2.86 20.95
C LEU A 183 2.04 -2.47 19.55
N LEU A 184 0.91 -1.77 19.46
CA LEU A 184 0.30 -1.39 18.18
C LEU A 184 0.84 -0.07 17.61
N VAL A 185 1.30 0.87 18.45
CA VAL A 185 1.71 2.23 18.03
C VAL A 185 2.67 2.23 16.85
N GLY A 186 3.72 1.40 16.87
CA GLY A 186 4.69 1.32 15.76
C GLY A 186 4.06 0.92 14.43
N MET A 187 3.07 0.02 14.46
CA MET A 187 2.33 -0.38 13.28
C MET A 187 1.33 0.69 12.84
N LEU A 188 0.64 1.33 13.79
CA LEU A 188 -0.33 2.40 13.51
C LEU A 188 0.31 3.63 12.85
N VAL A 189 1.57 3.93 13.20
CA VAL A 189 2.36 4.98 12.54
C VAL A 189 2.61 4.65 11.06
N LYS A 190 2.87 3.37 10.74
CA LYS A 190 3.09 2.91 9.36
C LYS A 190 1.82 2.71 8.54
N VAL A 191 0.66 2.46 9.17
CA VAL A 191 -0.69 2.44 8.53
C VAL A 191 -1.30 3.84 8.44
N PRO A 192 -0.47 4.88 8.44
CA PRO A 192 -0.73 6.21 9.02
C PRO A 192 -2.15 6.45 9.52
N VAL A 193 -2.40 6.11 10.79
CA VAL A 193 -3.62 6.55 11.47
C VAL A 193 -3.63 8.08 11.58
N PHE A 194 -4.83 8.65 11.63
CA PHE A 194 -5.02 10.08 11.87
C PHE A 194 -4.27 10.56 13.11
N PHE A 195 -3.87 11.85 13.14
CA PHE A 195 -2.79 12.44 13.95
C PHE A 195 -1.35 12.13 13.51
N VAL A 196 -1.05 10.88 13.14
CA VAL A 196 0.33 10.46 12.81
C VAL A 196 0.60 10.41 11.30
N HIS A 197 -0.43 10.67 10.47
CA HIS A 197 -0.35 10.60 9.02
C HIS A 197 0.51 11.66 8.31
N GLY A 198 0.94 12.72 8.99
CA GLY A 198 1.57 13.89 8.35
C GLY A 198 2.87 13.62 7.58
N TRP A 199 3.57 12.52 7.88
CA TRP A 199 4.79 12.13 7.16
C TRP A 199 4.48 11.60 5.75
N LEU A 200 3.34 10.94 5.56
CA LEU A 200 3.06 10.20 4.33
C LEU A 200 2.85 11.13 3.11
N PRO A 201 2.00 12.18 3.16
CA PRO A 201 1.81 13.06 2.00
C PRO A 201 3.11 13.72 1.55
N LYS A 202 3.93 14.17 2.51
CA LYS A 202 5.23 14.80 2.20
C LYS A 202 6.23 13.80 1.62
N ALA A 203 6.29 12.59 2.15
CA ALA A 203 7.15 11.54 1.61
C ALA A 203 6.79 11.20 0.15
N HIS A 204 5.50 11.08 -0.18
CA HIS A 204 5.06 10.79 -1.55
C HIS A 204 5.30 11.95 -2.53
N VAL A 205 5.07 13.18 -2.08
CA VAL A 205 5.21 14.37 -2.93
C VAL A 205 6.67 14.55 -3.34
N GLU A 206 7.61 14.29 -2.43
CA GLU A 206 9.06 14.47 -2.64
C GLU A 206 9.80 13.25 -3.17
N ALA A 207 9.26 12.04 -3.00
CA ALA A 207 9.88 10.84 -3.52
C ALA A 207 9.94 10.83 -5.06
N PRO A 208 10.99 10.21 -5.64
CA PRO A 208 10.97 9.84 -7.05
C PRO A 208 9.83 8.85 -7.33
N LEU A 209 9.47 8.66 -8.60
CA LEU A 209 8.34 7.80 -8.97
C LEU A 209 8.43 6.40 -8.33
N SER A 210 9.56 5.71 -8.47
CA SER A 210 9.74 4.36 -7.90
C SER A 210 9.58 4.34 -6.37
N GLY A 211 10.10 5.37 -5.69
CA GLY A 211 9.95 5.55 -4.25
C GLY A 211 8.48 5.71 -3.87
N SER A 212 7.73 6.56 -4.58
CA SER A 212 6.30 6.75 -4.33
C SER A 212 5.48 5.48 -4.58
N MET A 213 5.83 4.70 -5.61
CA MET A 213 5.20 3.40 -5.90
C MET A 213 5.48 2.37 -4.81
N MET A 214 6.71 2.26 -4.32
CA MET A 214 7.06 1.34 -3.23
C MET A 214 6.46 1.75 -1.88
N LEU A 215 6.43 3.05 -1.59
CA LEU A 215 5.76 3.60 -0.40
C LEU A 215 4.28 3.21 -0.38
N ALA A 216 3.57 3.42 -1.49
CA ALA A 216 2.14 3.16 -1.58
C ALA A 216 1.83 1.67 -1.68
N GLY A 217 2.62 0.94 -2.46
CA GLY A 217 2.40 -0.47 -2.77
C GLY A 217 2.78 -1.40 -1.61
N ILE A 218 3.92 -1.15 -0.95
CA ILE A 218 4.53 -2.11 -0.02
C ILE A 218 4.64 -1.56 1.40
N LEU A 219 5.18 -0.36 1.61
CA LEU A 219 5.53 0.09 2.97
C LEU A 219 4.31 0.27 3.87
N LEU A 220 3.19 0.75 3.31
CA LEU A 220 1.91 0.81 4.02
C LEU A 220 1.41 -0.57 4.46
N LYS A 221 1.74 -1.61 3.69
CA LYS A 221 1.28 -2.99 3.91
C LYS A 221 2.10 -3.68 4.99
N LEU A 222 3.35 -3.25 5.22
CA LEU A 222 4.14 -3.70 6.36
C LEU A 222 3.42 -3.43 7.68
N GLY A 223 2.78 -2.27 7.80
CA GLY A 223 2.01 -1.90 8.99
C GLY A 223 0.76 -2.79 9.18
N ILE A 224 -0.02 -2.99 8.11
CA ILE A 224 -1.23 -3.83 8.15
C ILE A 224 -0.86 -5.28 8.47
N TYR A 225 0.16 -5.83 7.79
CA TYR A 225 0.69 -7.16 8.06
C TYR A 225 1.14 -7.31 9.51
N GLY A 226 1.83 -6.30 10.04
CA GLY A 226 2.26 -6.29 11.43
C GLY A 226 1.11 -6.27 12.42
N VAL A 227 0.04 -5.50 12.18
CA VAL A 227 -1.18 -5.57 12.99
C VAL A 227 -1.78 -6.98 12.94
N CYS A 228 -1.93 -7.58 11.76
CA CYS A 228 -2.45 -8.94 11.64
C CYS A 228 -1.60 -9.97 12.41
N ARG A 229 -0.27 -9.92 12.29
CA ARG A 229 0.61 -10.86 13.01
C ARG A 229 0.57 -10.68 14.50
N VAL A 230 0.56 -9.44 14.98
CA VAL A 230 0.46 -9.15 16.41
C VAL A 230 -0.86 -9.64 16.98
N LEU A 231 -1.98 -9.38 16.30
CA LEU A 231 -3.30 -9.87 16.73
C LEU A 231 -3.38 -11.40 16.72
N TRP A 232 -2.75 -12.04 15.73
CA TRP A 232 -2.73 -13.50 15.64
C TRP A 232 -1.87 -14.16 16.74
N CYS A 233 -0.72 -13.58 17.08
CA CYS A 233 0.18 -14.16 18.08
C CYS A 233 -0.20 -13.82 19.52
N VAL A 234 -0.59 -12.57 19.78
CA VAL A 234 -0.84 -12.06 21.14
C VAL A 234 -2.33 -12.15 21.50
N GLY A 235 -3.21 -12.27 20.51
CA GLY A 235 -4.65 -12.39 20.68
C GLY A 235 -5.40 -11.09 20.46
N ALA A 236 -6.53 -10.93 21.16
CA ALA A 236 -7.41 -9.78 20.97
C ALA A 236 -7.14 -8.68 22.03
N PRO A 237 -7.06 -7.40 21.61
CA PRO A 237 -7.03 -6.28 22.55
C PRO A 237 -8.38 -6.11 23.25
N SER A 238 -8.38 -5.36 24.36
CA SER A 238 -9.62 -4.97 25.05
C SER A 238 -10.59 -4.25 24.11
N GLY A 239 -11.90 -4.51 24.23
CA GLY A 239 -12.94 -3.90 23.38
C GLY A 239 -12.94 -2.36 23.36
N ASN A 240 -12.55 -1.72 24.46
CA ASN A 240 -12.43 -0.27 24.52
C ASN A 240 -11.29 0.26 23.63
N LEU A 241 -10.16 -0.45 23.59
CA LEU A 241 -9.02 -0.07 22.76
C LEU A 241 -9.31 -0.31 21.27
N THR A 242 -9.96 -1.43 20.92
CA THR A 242 -10.36 -1.69 19.52
C THR A 242 -11.33 -0.63 19.02
N TYR A 243 -12.36 -0.28 19.81
CA TYR A 243 -13.29 0.79 19.48
C TYR A 243 -12.58 2.15 19.35
N PHE A 244 -11.62 2.47 20.23
CA PHE A 244 -10.83 3.70 20.13
C PHE A 244 -10.01 3.76 18.84
N ILE A 245 -9.25 2.71 18.52
CA ILE A 245 -8.41 2.69 17.31
C ILE A 245 -9.27 2.78 16.05
N MET A 246 -10.38 2.03 16.01
CA MET A 246 -11.29 2.01 14.88
C MET A 246 -12.04 3.33 14.69
N SER A 247 -12.47 3.99 15.76
CA SER A 247 -13.12 5.31 15.65
C SER A 247 -12.13 6.37 15.14
N VAL A 248 -10.89 6.38 15.63
CA VAL A 248 -9.85 7.30 15.17
C VAL A 248 -9.47 7.03 13.71
N SER A 249 -9.38 5.76 13.29
CA SER A 249 -9.07 5.43 11.90
C SER A 249 -10.19 5.85 10.96
N LEU A 250 -11.45 5.50 11.25
CA LEU A 250 -12.57 5.78 10.35
C LEU A 250 -12.87 7.28 10.24
N TRP A 251 -12.99 8.00 11.36
CA TRP A 251 -13.18 9.46 11.32
C TRP A 251 -11.98 10.17 10.71
N GLY A 252 -10.77 9.67 11.00
CA GLY A 252 -9.54 10.13 10.38
C GLY A 252 -9.56 10.03 8.86
N GLY A 253 -9.99 8.89 8.34
CA GLY A 253 -10.15 8.66 6.91
C GLY A 253 -11.19 9.59 6.28
N VAL A 254 -12.30 9.89 6.97
CA VAL A 254 -13.31 10.88 6.51
C VAL A 254 -12.69 12.26 6.38
N VAL A 255 -11.89 12.70 7.34
CA VAL A 255 -11.21 14.00 7.26
C VAL A 255 -10.20 13.99 6.10
N CYS A 256 -9.41 12.94 5.94
CA CYS A 256 -8.47 12.82 4.82
C CYS A 256 -9.17 12.82 3.46
N SER A 257 -10.32 12.16 3.32
CA SER A 257 -11.07 12.13 2.06
C SER A 257 -11.74 13.46 1.74
N LEU A 258 -12.18 14.24 2.74
CA LEU A 258 -12.59 15.63 2.54
C LEU A 258 -11.41 16.51 2.07
N LEU A 259 -10.24 16.34 2.68
CA LEU A 259 -9.03 17.08 2.29
C LEU A 259 -8.62 16.79 0.83
N CYS A 260 -8.83 15.56 0.33
CA CYS A 260 -8.60 15.22 -1.08
C CYS A 260 -9.35 16.15 -2.06
N LEU A 261 -10.55 16.63 -1.71
CA LEU A 261 -11.34 17.52 -2.57
C LEU A 261 -10.82 18.96 -2.57
N CYS A 262 -10.01 19.34 -1.58
CA CYS A 262 -9.48 20.69 -1.43
C CYS A 262 -8.06 20.86 -1.96
N PHE A 263 -7.30 19.76 -2.12
CA PHE A 263 -5.91 19.84 -2.57
C PHE A 263 -5.79 20.08 -4.07
N TYR A 264 -4.79 20.90 -4.44
CA TYR A 264 -4.48 21.23 -5.83
C TYR A 264 -3.35 20.38 -6.44
N ASP A 265 -2.63 19.59 -5.64
CA ASP A 265 -1.51 18.77 -6.12
C ASP A 265 -1.92 17.32 -6.37
N VAL A 266 -1.72 16.81 -7.59
CA VAL A 266 -2.16 15.46 -7.99
C VAL A 266 -1.57 14.36 -7.10
N LYS A 267 -0.25 14.40 -6.83
CA LYS A 267 0.41 13.41 -5.95
C LYS A 267 -0.13 13.45 -4.52
N SER A 268 -0.49 14.63 -4.01
CA SER A 268 -1.04 14.78 -2.66
C SER A 268 -2.43 14.17 -2.56
N VAL A 269 -3.31 14.40 -3.56
CA VAL A 269 -4.65 13.80 -3.59
C VAL A 269 -4.56 12.27 -3.58
N ILE A 270 -3.65 11.69 -4.37
CA ILE A 270 -3.42 10.24 -4.37
C ILE A 270 -2.92 9.75 -3.00
N ALA A 271 -2.00 10.48 -2.37
CA ALA A 271 -1.47 10.14 -1.04
C ALA A 271 -2.52 10.23 0.09
N TYR A 272 -3.44 11.20 0.04
CA TYR A 272 -4.54 11.25 1.01
C TYR A 272 -5.62 10.20 0.74
N SER A 273 -5.87 9.85 -0.53
CA SER A 273 -6.75 8.74 -0.87
C SER A 273 -6.22 7.40 -0.33
N SER A 274 -4.90 7.20 -0.29
CA SER A 274 -4.33 5.99 0.29
C SER A 274 -4.48 5.90 1.79
N ILE A 275 -4.41 7.03 2.51
CA ILE A 275 -4.71 7.07 3.94
C ILE A 275 -6.17 6.66 4.20
N ALA A 276 -7.12 7.15 3.39
CA ALA A 276 -8.54 6.81 3.55
C ALA A 276 -8.81 5.31 3.35
N HIS A 277 -8.25 4.71 2.29
CA HIS A 277 -8.42 3.28 2.02
C HIS A 277 -7.72 2.37 3.05
N MET A 278 -6.52 2.75 3.52
CA MET A 278 -5.82 2.00 4.59
C MET A 278 -6.50 2.18 5.96
N ALA A 279 -7.18 3.31 6.20
CA ALA A 279 -7.97 3.51 7.41
C ALA A 279 -9.19 2.57 7.47
N LEU A 280 -9.84 2.33 6.32
CA LEU A 280 -10.94 1.37 6.20
C LEU A 280 -10.44 -0.07 6.42
N SER A 281 -9.30 -0.46 5.84
CA SER A 281 -8.74 -1.80 6.03
C SER A 281 -8.33 -2.04 7.49
N LEU A 282 -7.73 -1.06 8.15
CA LEU A 282 -7.41 -1.13 9.58
C LEU A 282 -8.68 -1.28 10.44
N GLY A 283 -9.73 -0.51 10.14
CA GLY A 283 -11.02 -0.63 10.84
C GLY A 283 -11.63 -2.03 10.73
N GLY A 284 -11.56 -2.64 9.55
CA GLY A 284 -12.04 -4.01 9.33
C GLY A 284 -11.25 -5.07 10.09
N ILE A 285 -9.91 -4.97 10.11
CA ILE A 285 -9.06 -5.90 10.87
C ILE A 285 -9.32 -5.78 12.37
N MET A 286 -9.52 -4.55 12.87
CA MET A 286 -9.87 -4.30 14.27
C MET A 286 -11.29 -4.72 14.66
N SER A 287 -12.16 -5.06 13.71
CA SER A 287 -13.46 -5.70 14.01
C SER A 287 -13.30 -7.12 14.54
N LEU A 288 -12.12 -7.74 14.37
CA LEU A 288 -11.80 -9.12 14.76
C LEU A 288 -12.74 -10.18 14.17
N SER A 289 -13.51 -9.84 13.14
CA SER A 289 -14.39 -10.77 12.42
C SER A 289 -13.66 -11.40 11.24
N SER A 290 -13.99 -12.65 10.88
CA SER A 290 -13.40 -13.33 9.72
C SER A 290 -13.58 -12.54 8.42
N LEU A 291 -14.77 -11.95 8.23
CA LEU A 291 -15.07 -11.07 7.09
C LEU A 291 -14.20 -9.80 7.09
N GLY A 292 -13.95 -9.21 8.26
CA GLY A 292 -13.09 -8.03 8.40
C GLY A 292 -11.62 -8.33 8.10
N TRP A 293 -11.14 -9.51 8.50
CA TRP A 293 -9.79 -9.98 8.15
C TRP A 293 -9.65 -10.21 6.65
N MET A 294 -10.59 -10.95 6.03
CA MET A 294 -10.59 -11.17 4.58
C MET A 294 -10.66 -9.84 3.83
N GLY A 295 -11.65 -8.99 4.14
CA GLY A 295 -11.83 -7.69 3.50
C GLY A 295 -10.62 -6.75 3.67
N GLY A 296 -10.00 -6.73 4.85
CA GLY A 296 -8.83 -5.90 5.12
C GLY A 296 -7.61 -6.31 4.31
N ILE A 297 -7.37 -7.61 4.17
CA ILE A 297 -6.28 -8.16 3.35
C ILE A 297 -6.56 -7.93 1.86
N CYS A 298 -7.79 -8.19 1.40
CA CYS A 298 -8.22 -7.88 0.03
C CYS A 298 -7.94 -6.41 -0.32
N MET A 299 -8.33 -5.49 0.57
CA MET A 299 -8.16 -4.06 0.36
C MET A 299 -6.68 -3.68 0.32
N ALA A 300 -5.86 -4.28 1.19
CA ALA A 300 -4.41 -4.07 1.20
C ALA A 300 -3.76 -4.47 -0.13
N ILE A 301 -4.13 -5.63 -0.69
CA ILE A 301 -3.60 -6.11 -1.98
C ILE A 301 -4.11 -5.24 -3.13
N ALA A 302 -5.43 -5.01 -3.20
CA ALA A 302 -6.05 -4.30 -4.31
C ALA A 302 -5.60 -2.84 -4.40
N HIS A 303 -5.55 -2.14 -3.26
CA HIS A 303 -4.92 -0.83 -3.18
C HIS A 303 -3.42 -0.88 -3.46
N GLY A 304 -2.74 -1.96 -3.06
CA GLY A 304 -1.32 -2.20 -3.32
C GLY A 304 -0.97 -2.21 -4.81
N VAL A 305 -1.91 -2.61 -5.67
CA VAL A 305 -1.76 -2.56 -7.15
C VAL A 305 -2.31 -1.25 -7.72
N CYS A 306 -3.45 -0.77 -7.23
CA CYS A 306 -4.11 0.43 -7.79
C CYS A 306 -3.31 1.73 -7.55
N SER A 307 -2.81 1.94 -6.33
CA SER A 307 -2.15 3.20 -5.96
C SER A 307 -0.80 3.43 -6.64
N PRO A 308 0.11 2.44 -6.83
CA PRO A 308 1.32 2.65 -7.64
C PRO A 308 1.01 3.02 -9.09
N CYS A 309 -0.07 2.49 -9.66
CA CYS A 309 -0.52 2.86 -11.00
C CYS A 309 -1.03 4.31 -11.04
N LEU A 310 -1.78 4.77 -10.04
CA LEU A 310 -2.17 6.19 -9.95
C LEU A 310 -0.95 7.11 -9.81
N PHE A 311 0.06 6.75 -9.04
CA PHE A 311 1.31 7.53 -8.92
C PHE A 311 2.09 7.59 -10.24
N SER A 312 2.12 6.51 -11.01
CA SER A 312 2.77 6.52 -12.32
C SER A 312 1.97 7.30 -13.36
N LEU A 313 0.64 7.24 -13.36
CA LEU A 313 -0.22 8.14 -14.16
C LEU A 313 0.04 9.62 -13.82
N ALA A 314 0.19 9.94 -12.53
CA ALA A 314 0.56 11.28 -12.07
C ALA A 314 1.94 11.72 -12.59
N ASN A 315 2.90 10.81 -12.73
CA ASN A 315 4.21 11.15 -13.29
C ASN A 315 4.18 11.40 -14.80
N TYR A 316 3.45 10.59 -15.56
CA TYR A 316 3.30 10.82 -17.01
C TYR A 316 2.57 12.13 -17.32
N THR A 317 1.58 12.50 -16.50
CA THR A 317 0.94 13.83 -16.60
C THR A 317 1.88 14.96 -16.18
N TYR A 318 2.74 14.73 -15.18
CA TYR A 318 3.81 15.67 -14.81
C TYR A 318 4.81 15.88 -15.95
N MET A 319 5.24 14.82 -16.65
CA MET A 319 6.14 14.94 -17.81
C MET A 319 5.52 15.76 -18.96
N GLY A 320 4.21 15.60 -19.19
CA GLY A 320 3.50 16.35 -20.24
C GLY A 320 3.25 17.82 -19.90
N SER A 321 3.09 18.15 -18.61
CA SER A 321 2.71 19.49 -18.15
C SER A 321 3.84 20.30 -17.49
N GLY A 322 4.92 19.64 -17.06
CA GLY A 322 6.00 20.21 -16.26
C GLY A 322 5.59 20.63 -14.83
N SER A 323 4.38 20.31 -14.38
CA SER A 323 3.86 20.77 -13.09
C SER A 323 3.00 19.71 -12.39
N ARG A 324 2.95 19.74 -11.06
CA ARG A 324 2.13 18.80 -10.26
C ARG A 324 0.71 19.31 -10.00
N SER A 325 0.41 20.56 -10.35
CA SER A 325 -0.86 21.20 -10.03
C SER A 325 -1.98 20.77 -10.97
N ILE A 326 -3.11 20.34 -10.41
CA ILE A 326 -4.32 19.89 -11.12
C ILE A 326 -4.81 20.95 -12.11
N LEU A 327 -4.72 22.24 -11.75
CA LEU A 327 -5.18 23.35 -12.60
C LEU A 327 -4.40 23.45 -13.93
N LEU A 328 -3.11 23.15 -13.92
CA LEU A 328 -2.24 23.18 -15.10
C LEU A 328 -2.28 21.87 -15.90
N CYS A 329 -2.77 20.78 -15.32
CA CYS A 329 -2.89 19.48 -15.98
C CYS A 329 -4.22 19.28 -16.73
N LYS A 330 -5.06 20.31 -16.85
CA LYS A 330 -6.41 20.24 -17.46
C LYS A 330 -6.42 19.94 -18.95
N GLY A 331 -7.34 19.06 -19.38
CA GLY A 331 -7.64 18.82 -20.79
C GLY A 331 -6.83 17.69 -21.43
N LEU A 332 -6.36 16.72 -20.62
CA LEU A 332 -5.59 15.56 -21.10
C LEU A 332 -6.32 14.69 -22.12
N LEU A 333 -7.65 14.69 -22.14
CA LEU A 333 -8.44 13.94 -23.13
C LEU A 333 -8.13 14.39 -24.57
N LYS A 334 -7.84 15.68 -24.78
CA LYS A 334 -7.52 16.23 -26.11
C LYS A 334 -6.08 16.00 -26.51
N SER A 335 -5.14 16.09 -25.56
CA SER A 335 -3.71 15.93 -25.84
C SER A 335 -3.31 14.46 -25.93
N MET A 336 -3.70 13.64 -24.95
CA MET A 336 -3.31 12.24 -24.82
C MET A 336 -4.49 11.33 -24.46
N PRO A 337 -5.29 10.92 -25.45
CA PRO A 337 -6.49 10.12 -25.19
C PRO A 337 -6.17 8.77 -24.53
N ALA A 338 -5.07 8.11 -24.92
CA ALA A 338 -4.67 6.84 -24.31
C ALA A 338 -4.27 6.99 -22.83
N LEU A 339 -3.69 8.12 -22.42
CA LEU A 339 -3.38 8.37 -21.01
C LEU A 339 -4.67 8.63 -20.23
N SER A 340 -5.59 9.38 -20.82
CA SER A 340 -6.90 9.66 -20.23
C SER A 340 -7.76 8.39 -20.04
N SER A 341 -7.69 7.42 -20.95
CA SER A 341 -8.39 6.13 -20.78
C SER A 341 -7.81 5.32 -19.63
N MET A 342 -6.49 5.34 -19.43
CA MET A 342 -5.89 4.66 -18.27
C MET A 342 -6.25 5.38 -16.97
N TRP A 343 -6.26 6.72 -16.95
CA TRP A 343 -6.79 7.49 -15.80
C TRP A 343 -8.22 7.10 -15.46
N PHE A 344 -9.09 6.95 -16.47
CA PHE A 344 -10.47 6.53 -16.26
C PHE A 344 -10.52 5.17 -15.57
N LEU A 345 -9.83 4.17 -16.11
CA LEU A 345 -9.83 2.81 -15.57
C LEU A 345 -9.36 2.78 -14.11
N PHE A 346 -8.23 3.42 -13.78
CA PHE A 346 -7.72 3.41 -12.41
C PHE A 346 -8.55 4.26 -11.45
N CYS A 347 -9.17 5.37 -11.89
CA CYS A 347 -10.10 6.12 -11.05
C CYS A 347 -11.37 5.32 -10.75
N VAL A 348 -11.89 4.57 -11.73
CA VAL A 348 -13.05 3.68 -11.56
C VAL A 348 -12.72 2.52 -10.62
N VAL A 349 -11.52 1.94 -10.72
CA VAL A 349 -11.08 0.90 -9.79
C VAL A 349 -10.88 1.48 -8.38
N ASN A 350 -10.30 2.67 -8.25
CA ASN A 350 -10.11 3.34 -6.95
C ASN A 350 -11.44 3.75 -6.29
N MET A 351 -12.47 4.03 -7.09
CA MET A 351 -13.84 4.27 -6.62
C MET A 351 -14.52 3.01 -6.07
N GLY A 352 -13.96 1.82 -6.28
CA GLY A 352 -14.61 0.56 -5.89
C GLY A 352 -15.78 0.21 -6.79
N CYS A 353 -15.68 0.40 -8.11
CA CYS A 353 -16.74 -0.02 -9.04
C CYS A 353 -16.71 -1.56 -9.26
N PRO A 354 -17.87 -2.26 -9.32
CA PRO A 354 -17.90 -3.66 -9.75
C PRO A 354 -17.53 -3.78 -11.26
N PRO A 355 -16.76 -4.80 -11.70
CA PRO A 355 -16.23 -5.97 -10.98
C PRO A 355 -14.74 -5.80 -10.53
N SER A 356 -14.46 -4.97 -9.52
CA SER A 356 -13.11 -4.83 -8.94
C SER A 356 -12.96 -5.50 -7.57
N ILE A 357 -11.74 -5.89 -7.20
CA ILE A 357 -11.45 -6.39 -5.84
C ILE A 357 -11.68 -5.30 -4.80
N ASN A 358 -11.38 -4.04 -5.12
CA ASN A 358 -11.65 -2.90 -4.24
C ASN A 358 -13.12 -2.90 -3.80
N PHE A 359 -14.05 -3.04 -4.76
CA PHE A 359 -15.48 -3.15 -4.45
C PHE A 359 -15.78 -4.30 -3.48
N PHE A 360 -15.29 -5.51 -3.79
CA PHE A 360 -15.52 -6.69 -2.94
C PHE A 360 -14.99 -6.49 -1.52
N SER A 361 -13.78 -5.93 -1.40
CA SER A 361 -13.16 -5.64 -0.11
C SER A 361 -13.94 -4.58 0.68
N GLU A 362 -14.39 -3.50 0.03
CA GLU A 362 -15.19 -2.47 0.69
C GLU A 362 -16.55 -3.01 1.16
N CYS A 363 -17.18 -3.93 0.41
CA CYS A 363 -18.41 -4.60 0.84
C CYS A 363 -18.19 -5.47 2.08
N MET A 364 -17.11 -6.27 2.11
CA MET A 364 -16.78 -7.11 3.27
C MET A 364 -16.43 -6.26 4.51
N LEU A 365 -15.71 -5.16 4.29
CA LEU A 365 -15.36 -4.19 5.33
C LEU A 365 -16.62 -3.47 5.86
N PHE A 366 -17.56 -3.14 4.98
CA PHE A 366 -18.86 -2.56 5.36
C PHE A 366 -19.61 -3.51 6.30
N CYS A 367 -19.77 -4.78 5.92
CA CYS A 367 -20.50 -5.77 6.72
C CYS A 367 -19.83 -6.02 8.08
N SER A 368 -18.51 -6.15 8.12
CA SER A 368 -17.76 -6.45 9.35
C SER A 368 -17.81 -5.30 10.36
N ILE A 369 -17.58 -4.06 9.93
CA ILE A 369 -17.60 -2.89 10.82
C ILE A 369 -19.03 -2.57 11.27
N ALA A 370 -20.02 -2.71 10.39
CA ALA A 370 -21.43 -2.58 10.74
C ALA A 370 -21.85 -3.60 11.82
N GLY A 371 -21.33 -4.82 11.74
CA GLY A 371 -21.55 -5.87 12.73
C GLY A 371 -20.92 -5.59 14.10
N PHE A 372 -19.86 -4.78 14.15
CA PHE A 372 -19.18 -4.43 15.42
C PHE A 372 -19.98 -3.41 16.24
N SER A 373 -20.37 -2.27 15.64
CA SER A 373 -21.16 -1.24 16.33
C SER A 373 -21.87 -0.31 15.36
N TRP A 374 -23.12 0.03 15.69
CA TRP A 374 -23.96 0.94 14.90
C TRP A 374 -23.40 2.38 14.80
N ASP A 375 -22.69 2.85 15.82
CA ASP A 375 -22.13 4.22 15.85
C ASP A 375 -21.12 4.48 14.72
N LEU A 376 -20.44 3.43 14.25
CA LEU A 376 -19.41 3.52 13.21
C LEU A 376 -19.98 3.50 11.79
N LEU A 377 -21.29 3.35 11.63
CA LEU A 377 -21.93 3.38 10.31
C LEU A 377 -21.84 4.75 9.63
N ILE A 378 -21.94 5.84 10.40
CA ILE A 378 -21.87 7.20 9.86
C ILE A 378 -20.52 7.46 9.18
N PRO A 379 -19.36 7.31 9.86
CA PRO A 379 -18.08 7.54 9.21
C PRO A 379 -17.82 6.54 8.08
N LEU A 380 -18.33 5.31 8.18
CA LEU A 380 -18.16 4.31 7.14
C LEU A 380 -18.92 4.64 5.85
N PHE A 381 -20.18 5.09 5.96
CA PHE A 381 -20.94 5.57 4.81
C PHE A 381 -20.27 6.78 4.15
N LEU A 382 -19.78 7.73 4.97
CA LEU A 382 -19.06 8.91 4.47
C LEU A 382 -17.78 8.52 3.74
N LEU A 383 -17.02 7.52 4.21
CA LEU A 383 -15.82 7.03 3.54
C LEU A 383 -16.12 6.51 2.13
N CYS A 384 -17.09 5.59 2.00
CA CYS A 384 -17.46 5.03 0.70
C CYS A 384 -17.99 6.11 -0.26
N PHE A 385 -18.81 7.04 0.24
CA PHE A 385 -19.33 8.15 -0.57
C PHE A 385 -18.21 9.09 -1.03
N LEU A 386 -17.31 9.48 -0.13
CA LEU A 386 -16.20 10.37 -0.45
C LEU A 386 -15.16 9.72 -1.36
N ALA A 387 -14.99 8.39 -1.29
CA ALA A 387 -14.15 7.63 -2.21
C ALA A 387 -14.57 7.81 -3.67
N ALA A 388 -15.87 7.74 -3.93
CA ALA A 388 -16.44 8.11 -5.23
C ALA A 388 -16.25 9.59 -5.56
N GLY A 389 -16.47 10.47 -4.58
CA GLY A 389 -16.35 11.92 -4.75
C GLY A 389 -14.96 12.36 -5.22
N TYR A 390 -13.89 11.98 -4.50
CA TYR A 390 -12.54 12.44 -4.87
C TYR A 390 -11.97 11.76 -6.11
N SER A 391 -12.36 10.52 -6.42
CA SER A 391 -11.90 9.82 -7.63
C SER A 391 -12.51 10.43 -8.89
N LEU A 392 -13.81 10.76 -8.86
CA LEU A 392 -14.48 11.51 -9.92
C LEU A 392 -13.95 12.94 -10.04
N PHE A 393 -13.69 13.62 -8.92
CA PHE A 393 -13.08 14.94 -8.90
C PHE A 393 -11.70 14.92 -9.58
N LEU A 394 -10.85 13.96 -9.22
CA LEU A 394 -9.51 13.83 -9.80
C LEU A 394 -9.61 13.56 -11.31
N TYR A 395 -10.44 12.62 -11.75
CA TYR A 395 -10.59 12.31 -13.18
C TYR A 395 -11.12 13.52 -13.98
N SER A 396 -12.18 14.17 -13.49
CA SER A 396 -12.81 15.28 -14.18
C SER A 396 -11.89 16.49 -14.31
N THR A 397 -11.16 16.83 -13.25
CA THR A 397 -10.27 17.99 -13.25
C THR A 397 -9.01 17.80 -14.08
N VAL A 398 -8.50 16.57 -14.18
CA VAL A 398 -7.30 16.24 -14.97
C VAL A 398 -7.66 16.08 -16.46
N ASN A 399 -8.72 15.33 -16.78
CA ASN A 399 -8.99 14.94 -18.18
C ASN A 399 -9.93 15.89 -18.93
N HIS A 400 -10.96 16.43 -18.28
CA HIS A 400 -11.95 17.29 -18.95
C HIS A 400 -11.52 18.76 -18.99
N GLY A 401 -12.19 19.53 -19.84
CA GLY A 401 -11.99 20.98 -19.98
C GLY A 401 -11.19 21.39 -21.21
N TYR A 402 -10.82 22.68 -21.25
CA TYR A 402 -9.93 23.20 -22.28
C TYR A 402 -8.49 22.79 -21.97
N GLN A 403 -7.73 22.49 -23.02
CA GLN A 403 -6.31 22.14 -22.90
C GLN A 403 -5.56 23.34 -22.34
N SER A 404 -4.82 23.13 -21.25
CA SER A 404 -3.93 24.15 -20.70
C SER A 404 -2.75 24.42 -21.64
N SER A 405 -2.21 25.64 -21.60
CA SER A 405 -1.04 26.01 -22.40
C SER A 405 0.23 25.29 -21.98
N SER A 406 0.30 24.79 -20.75
CA SER A 406 1.44 24.04 -20.21
C SER A 406 1.49 22.59 -20.67
N LEU A 407 0.38 22.04 -21.20
CA LEU A 407 0.35 20.67 -21.71
C LEU A 407 0.96 20.61 -23.11
N TYR A 408 2.17 20.08 -23.18
CA TYR A 408 2.80 19.72 -24.43
C TYR A 408 2.28 18.36 -24.92
N ASN A 409 2.07 18.26 -26.23
CA ASN A 409 1.88 16.96 -26.87
C ASN A 409 3.22 16.21 -26.86
N PHE A 410 3.44 15.43 -25.82
CA PHE A 410 4.55 14.48 -25.77
C PHE A 410 4.32 13.39 -26.81
N GLY A 411 5.38 13.03 -27.54
CA GLY A 411 5.33 12.03 -28.60
C GLY A 411 5.07 10.63 -28.06
N GLY A 412 3.80 10.26 -27.95
CA GLY A 412 3.35 8.90 -27.63
C GLY A 412 3.69 8.41 -26.22
N LEU A 413 2.82 7.57 -25.66
CA LEU A 413 3.10 6.85 -24.41
C LEU A 413 4.12 5.75 -24.69
N SER A 414 5.06 5.52 -23.78
CA SER A 414 5.99 4.41 -23.92
C SER A 414 5.23 3.08 -23.90
N LEU A 415 5.52 2.20 -24.86
CA LEU A 415 4.86 0.90 -24.98
C LEU A 415 4.98 0.07 -23.69
N ARG A 416 6.13 0.18 -23.01
CA ARG A 416 6.39 -0.46 -21.71
C ARG A 416 5.42 -0.03 -20.62
N PHE A 417 5.12 1.27 -20.54
CA PHE A 417 4.15 1.81 -19.58
C PHE A 417 2.74 1.34 -19.87
N MET A 418 2.34 1.33 -21.15
CA MET A 418 1.04 0.81 -21.53
C MET A 418 0.89 -0.67 -21.15
N ILE A 419 1.93 -1.48 -21.36
CA ILE A 419 1.94 -2.89 -20.98
C ILE A 419 1.85 -3.06 -19.45
N SER A 420 2.61 -2.31 -18.65
CA SER A 420 2.54 -2.42 -17.18
C SER A 420 1.18 -2.00 -16.63
N MET A 421 0.56 -0.99 -17.23
CA MET A 421 -0.78 -0.53 -16.87
C MET A 421 -1.87 -1.52 -17.26
N VAL A 422 -1.80 -2.10 -18.45
CA VAL A 422 -2.74 -3.16 -18.86
C VAL A 422 -2.56 -4.41 -18.00
N ALA A 423 -1.32 -4.80 -17.68
CA ALA A 423 -1.04 -5.94 -16.81
C ALA A 423 -1.62 -5.73 -15.40
N SER A 424 -1.46 -4.55 -14.80
CA SER A 424 -2.05 -4.25 -13.48
C SER A 424 -3.57 -4.21 -13.50
N VAL A 425 -4.19 -3.72 -14.57
CA VAL A 425 -5.65 -3.81 -14.79
C VAL A 425 -6.08 -5.29 -14.85
N LEU A 426 -5.36 -6.12 -15.62
CA LEU A 426 -5.66 -7.56 -15.71
C LEU A 426 -5.50 -8.27 -14.35
N VAL A 427 -4.51 -7.90 -13.54
CA VAL A 427 -4.36 -8.44 -12.18
C VAL A 427 -5.56 -8.04 -11.31
N LEU A 428 -5.97 -6.77 -11.34
CA LEU A 428 -7.08 -6.26 -10.52
C LEU A 428 -8.44 -6.87 -10.90
N PHE A 429 -8.73 -7.02 -12.19
CA PHE A 429 -9.98 -7.67 -12.64
C PHE A 429 -9.89 -9.19 -12.59
N GLY A 430 -8.72 -9.77 -12.88
CA GLY A 430 -8.50 -11.21 -12.84
C GLY A 430 -8.66 -11.78 -11.44
N MET A 431 -8.10 -11.13 -10.42
CA MET A 431 -8.29 -11.58 -9.04
C MET A 431 -9.74 -11.47 -8.55
N PHE A 432 -10.57 -10.58 -9.13
CA PHE A 432 -12.02 -10.59 -8.85
C PHE A 432 -12.69 -11.87 -9.38
N LEU A 433 -12.32 -12.34 -10.57
CA LEU A 433 -12.90 -13.56 -11.15
C LEU A 433 -12.50 -14.84 -10.39
N PHE A 434 -11.36 -14.80 -9.71
CA PHE A 434 -10.82 -15.92 -8.94
C PHE A 434 -10.98 -15.73 -7.43
N LEU A 435 -11.93 -14.91 -6.98
CA LEU A 435 -12.20 -14.75 -5.53
C LEU A 435 -12.49 -16.09 -4.84
N ASP A 436 -13.19 -16.99 -5.53
CA ASP A 436 -13.53 -18.33 -5.04
C ASP A 436 -12.30 -19.24 -4.83
N ILE A 437 -11.18 -18.91 -5.48
CA ILE A 437 -9.92 -19.65 -5.44
C ILE A 437 -8.97 -19.02 -4.41
N VAL A 438 -9.26 -17.79 -4.02
CA VAL A 438 -8.37 -16.88 -3.27
C VAL A 438 -8.88 -16.67 -1.85
N PHE A 439 -10.20 -16.82 -1.59
CA PHE A 439 -10.82 -16.55 -0.28
C PHE A 439 -11.92 -17.53 0.17
N LEU A 440 -12.40 -18.45 -0.69
CA LEU A 440 -13.35 -19.54 -0.37
C LEU A 440 -12.67 -20.90 -0.55
#